data_AF-A0A661KC91-F1
#
_entry.id   AF-A0A661KC91-F1
#
_cell.length_a   1.000
_cell.length_b   1.000
_cell.length_c   1.000
_cell.angle_alpha   90.00
_cell.angle_beta   90.00
_cell.angle_gamma   90.00
#
_symmetry.space_group_name_H-M   'P 1'
#
loop_
_entity.id
_entity.type
_entity.pdbx_description
1 polymer ?
#
loop_
_entity_poly.entity_id
_entity_poly.type
_entity_poly.pdbx_seq_one_letter_code
_entity_poly.pdbx_strand_id
1 'polypeptide(L)' 'MSPGFHFILFFLSLGIVAFGLVMLKVAYDLKHPVEFIVVFFSASLVILIGGALSIGFGLRVVKWLSKKVKNTP' A
#
# COMPACT_ATOMS: atom_id res chain seq x y z
N MET A 1 -10.01 -14.72 12.23
CA MET A 1 -9.92 -14.16 10.86
C MET A 1 -9.52 -15.28 9.92
N SER A 2 -10.22 -15.50 8.81
CA SER A 2 -9.80 -16.49 7.81
C SER A 2 -8.54 -16.02 7.06
N PRO A 3 -7.64 -16.93 6.64
CA PRO A 3 -6.42 -16.54 5.92
C PRO A 3 -6.71 -15.76 4.62
N GLY A 4 -7.84 -16.03 3.95
CA GLY A 4 -8.28 -15.29 2.75
C GLY A 4 -8.50 -13.80 2.99
N PHE A 5 -8.88 -13.39 4.21
CA PHE A 5 -9.11 -11.99 4.53
C PHE A 5 -7.82 -11.15 4.47
N HIS A 6 -6.67 -11.72 4.86
CA HIS A 6 -5.38 -11.02 4.78
C HIS A 6 -4.90 -10.79 3.35
N PHE A 7 -5.24 -11.70 2.42
CA PHE A 7 -4.95 -11.52 1.00
C PHE A 7 -5.76 -10.38 0.40
N ILE A 8 -7.06 -10.31 0.70
CA ILE A 8 -7.94 -9.22 0.22
C ILE A 8 -7.42 -7.87 0.71
N LEU A 9 -7.10 -7.76 2.00
CA LEU A 9 -6.54 -6.53 2.57
C LEU A 9 -5.19 -6.15 1.97
N PHE A 10 -4.35 -7.14 1.66
CA PHE A 10 -3.08 -6.89 0.98
C PHE A 10 -3.30 -6.29 -0.41
N PHE A 11 -4.17 -6.88 -1.24
CA PHE A 11 -4.50 -6.32 -2.56
C PHE A 11 -5.15 -4.94 -2.47
N LEU A 12 -6.06 -4.74 -1.52
CA LEU A 12 -6.68 -3.43 -1.29
C LEU A 12 -5.64 -2.37 -0.93
N SER A 13 -4.70 -2.71 -0.05
CA SER A 13 -3.63 -1.79 0.35
C SER A 13 -2.69 -1.43 -0.81
N LEU A 14 -2.41 -2.39 -1.70
CA LEU A 14 -1.67 -2.14 -2.95
C LEU A 14 -2.41 -1.15 -3.85
N GLY A 15 -3.74 -1.24 -3.93
CA GLY A 15 -4.58 -0.28 -4.64
C GLY A 15 -4.46 1.15 -4.07
N ILE A 16 -4.38 1.29 -2.74
CA ILE A 16 -4.17 2.58 -2.08
C ILE A 16 -2.80 3.17 -2.44
N VAL A 17 -1.74 2.35 -2.44
CA VAL A 17 -0.39 2.79 -2.86
C VAL A 17 -0.39 3.22 -4.33
N ALA A 18 -1.00 2.43 -5.21
CA ALA A 18 -1.10 2.76 -6.63
C ALA A 18 -1.86 4.07 -6.86
N PHE A 19 -2.96 4.28 -6.13
CA PHE A 19 -3.69 5.54 -6.16
C PHE A 19 -2.82 6.72 -5.70
N GLY A 20 -2.07 6.54 -4.60
CA GLY A 20 -1.11 7.54 -4.14
C GLY A 20 -0.05 7.89 -5.18
N LEU A 21 0.46 6.90 -5.93
CA LEU A 21 1.41 7.13 -7.03
C LEU A 21 0.79 7.90 -8.20
N VAL A 22 -0.46 7.63 -8.56
CA VAL A 22 -1.19 8.41 -9.57
C VAL A 22 -1.36 9.85 -9.12
N MET A 23 -1.76 10.07 -7.86
CA MET A 23 -1.87 11.41 -7.29
C MET A 23 -0.52 12.13 -7.26
N LEU A 24 0.56 11.41 -6.97
CA LEU A 24 1.92 11.97 -7.00
C LEU A 24 2.31 12.41 -8.41
N LYS A 25 1.95 11.63 -9.45
CA LYS A 25 2.15 12.03 -10.84
C LYS A 25 1.38 13.30 -11.17
N VAL A 26 0.12 13.41 -10.73
CA VAL A 26 -0.69 14.63 -10.89
C VAL A 26 -0.06 15.81 -10.15
N ALA A 27 0.50 15.58 -8.95
CA ALA A 27 1.24 16.60 -8.21
C ALA A 27 2.34 17.23 -9.08
N TYR A 28 3.15 16.41 -9.77
CA TYR A 28 4.24 16.89 -10.61
C TYR A 28 3.81 17.68 -11.86
N ASP A 29 2.59 17.47 -12.35
CA ASP A 29 2.05 18.24 -13.49
C ASP A 29 1.46 19.60 -13.08
N LEU A 30 1.29 19.87 -11.78
CA LEU A 30 0.77 21.14 -11.28
C LEU A 30 1.80 22.27 -11.39
N LYS A 31 1.39 23.37 -12.04
CA LYS A 31 2.24 24.55 -12.27
C LYS A 31 2.28 25.51 -11.09
N HIS A 32 1.23 25.51 -10.25
CA HIS A 32 1.15 26.40 -9.10
C HIS A 32 1.86 25.78 -7.88
N PRO A 33 2.84 26.47 -7.27
CA PRO A 33 3.69 25.88 -6.23
C PRO A 33 2.91 25.51 -4.95
N VAL A 34 1.88 26.27 -4.61
CA VAL A 34 1.05 25.98 -3.42
C VAL A 34 0.24 24.70 -3.64
N GLU A 35 -0.38 24.55 -4.80
CA GLU A 35 -1.16 23.36 -5.15
C GLU A 35 -0.26 22.12 -5.27
N PHE A 36 0.94 22.28 -5.86
CA PHE A 36 1.96 21.24 -5.88
C PHE A 36 2.26 20.71 -4.48
N ILE A 37 2.59 21.59 -3.51
CA ILE A 37 2.93 21.17 -2.14
C ILE A 37 1.79 20.41 -1.47
N VAL A 38 0.55 20.91 -1.59
CA VAL A 38 -0.62 20.30 -0.93
C VAL A 38 -0.91 18.92 -1.52
N VAL A 39 -0.90 18.80 -2.84
CA VAL A 39 -1.17 17.52 -3.53
C VAL A 39 -0.02 16.54 -3.34
N PHE A 40 1.23 16.99 -3.38
CA PHE A 40 2.42 16.17 -3.13
C PHE A 40 2.43 15.59 -1.72
N PHE A 41 2.16 16.40 -0.69
CA PHE A 41 2.10 15.92 0.69
C PHE A 41 0.94 14.94 0.89
N SER A 42 -0.23 15.24 0.32
CA SER A 42 -1.40 14.36 0.38
C SER A 42 -1.10 13.01 -0.27
N ALA A 43 -0.52 13.02 -1.47
CA ALA A 43 -0.10 11.82 -2.19
C ALA A 43 0.91 11.00 -1.36
N SER A 44 1.90 11.68 -0.76
CA SER A 44 2.92 11.04 0.07
C SER A 44 2.33 10.38 1.32
N LEU A 45 1.37 11.01 1.99
CA LEU A 45 0.65 10.41 3.12
C LEU A 45 -0.17 9.19 2.69
N VAL A 46 -0.86 9.27 1.55
CA VAL A 46 -1.61 8.14 0.99
C VAL A 46 -0.68 6.98 0.67
N ILE A 47 0.46 7.23 0.02
CA ILE A 47 1.49 6.20 -0.27
C ILE A 47 2.02 5.60 1.03
N LEU A 48 2.31 6.42 2.04
CA LEU A 48 2.84 5.95 3.33
C LEU A 48 1.83 5.05 4.07
N ILE A 49 0.56 5.46 4.13
CA ILE A 49 -0.52 4.67 4.75
C ILE A 49 -0.71 3.36 3.97
N GLY A 50 -0.84 3.45 2.65
CA GLY A 50 -0.96 2.29 1.78
C GLY A 50 0.21 1.32 1.96
N GLY A 51 1.44 1.84 1.98
CA GLY A 51 2.67 1.06 2.13
C GLY A 51 2.77 0.40 3.49
N ALA A 52 2.44 1.12 4.57
CA ALA A 52 2.39 0.56 5.92
C ALA A 52 1.36 -0.59 6.02
N LEU A 53 0.17 -0.42 5.41
CA LEU A 53 -0.84 -1.46 5.34
C LEU A 53 -0.36 -2.66 4.51
N SER A 54 0.23 -2.41 3.33
CA SER A 54 0.78 -3.47 2.46
C SER A 54 1.86 -4.27 3.14
N ILE A 55 2.79 -3.62 3.85
CA ILE A 55 3.83 -4.32 4.62
C ILE A 55 3.18 -5.09 5.78
N GLY A 56 2.28 -4.48 6.53
CA GLY A 56 1.62 -5.10 7.69
C GLY A 56 0.79 -6.34 7.33
N PHE A 57 0.13 -6.35 6.17
CA PHE A 57 -0.61 -7.53 5.67
C PHE A 57 0.31 -8.50 4.93
N GLY A 58 1.26 -8.00 4.14
CA GLY A 58 2.24 -8.80 3.42
C GLY A 58 3.06 -9.68 4.36
N LEU A 59 3.56 -9.12 5.46
CA LEU A 59 4.30 -9.89 6.49
C LEU A 59 3.45 -11.01 7.11
N ARG A 60 2.13 -10.80 7.29
CA ARG A 60 1.23 -11.82 7.82
C ARG A 60 0.98 -12.93 6.81
N VAL A 61 0.80 -12.58 5.54
CA VAL A 61 0.66 -13.54 4.44
C VAL A 61 1.94 -14.38 4.30
N VAL A 62 3.12 -13.73 4.28
CA VAL A 62 4.42 -14.41 4.19
C VAL A 62 4.64 -15.33 5.39
N LYS A 63 4.41 -14.88 6.63
CA LYS A 63 4.50 -15.74 7.81
C LYS A 63 3.60 -16.97 7.72
N TRP A 64 2.37 -16.80 7.22
CA TRP A 64 1.45 -17.92 7.04
C TRP A 64 1.95 -18.91 5.98
N LEU A 65 2.43 -18.42 4.83
CA LEU A 65 3.01 -19.25 3.78
C LEU A 65 4.25 -20.00 4.26
N SER A 66 5.19 -19.34 4.94
CA SER A 66 6.39 -19.98 5.50
C SER A 66 6.04 -21.04 6.54
N LYS A 67 5.01 -20.81 7.37
CA LYS A 67 4.53 -21.80 8.34
C LYS A 67 3.90 -23.00 7.62
N LYS A 68 3.18 -22.77 6.52
CA LYS A 68 2.59 -23.85 5.70
C LYS A 68 3.66 -24.69 5.00
N VAL A 69 4.68 -24.05 4.42
CA VAL A 69 5.81 -24.72 3.78
C VAL A 69 6.59 -25.58 4.78
N LYS A 70 6.90 -25.07 5.97
CA LYS A 70 7.64 -25.82 7.01
C LYS A 70 6.88 -27.04 7.56
N ASN A 71 5.55 -27.09 7.44
CA ASN A 71 4.71 -28.18 7.94
C ASN A 71 4.31 -29.19 6.84
N THR A 72 4.90 -29.09 5.64
CA THR A 72 4.77 -30.13 4.62
C THR A 72 5.99 -31.05 4.76
N PRO A 73 5.82 -32.37 5.01
CA PRO A 73 6.93 -33.31 5.19
C PRO A 73 7.77 -33.50 3.93
#